data_AF-A0A653DPM5-F1
#
_entry.id   AF-A0A653DPM5-F1
#
_cell.length_a   1.000
_cell.length_b   1.000
_cell.length_c   1.000
_cell.angle_alpha   90.00
_cell.angle_beta   90.00
_cell.angle_gamma   90.00
#
_symmetry.space_group_name_H-M   'P 1'
#
loop_
_entity.id
_entity.type
_entity.pdbx_description
1 polymer ?
#
loop_
_entity_poly.entity_id
_entity_poly.type
_entity_poly.pdbx_seq_one_letter_code
_entity_poly.pdbx_strand_id
1 'polypeptide(L)'
;MPQDVPVSLPVKQLHELVVFEKYLENETKFSTLVSYFSTIGGRDLKCKVNAILRQILTNNVASSLSFLGSRNGKKPFCSLKLKKLITRTENEINDAIKVWLKHAPKRQAADKKKQDSVGDV
;
A
#
# COMPACT_ATOMS: atom_id res chain seq x y z
N MET A 1 -1.77 10.31 -4.71
CA MET A 1 -0.33 10.04 -4.55
C MET A 1 0.30 11.25 -3.88
N PRO A 2 1.24 11.09 -2.93
CA PRO A 2 1.94 12.21 -2.30
C PRO A 2 2.67 13.06 -3.35
N GLN A 3 2.62 14.39 -3.21
CA GLN A 3 3.15 15.34 -4.21
C GLN A 3 4.68 15.50 -4.13
N ASP A 4 5.30 15.01 -3.07
CA ASP A 4 6.71 15.17 -2.74
C ASP A 4 7.56 13.95 -3.09
N VAL A 5 7.00 13.00 -3.84
CA VAL A 5 7.77 11.87 -4.38
C VAL A 5 8.82 12.41 -5.36
N PRO A 6 10.12 12.15 -5.16
CA PRO A 6 11.20 12.79 -5.92
C PRO A 6 11.43 12.21 -7.33
N VAL A 7 10.54 11.32 -7.78
CA VAL A 7 10.63 10.64 -9.08
C VAL A 7 9.26 10.60 -9.74
N SER A 8 9.23 10.55 -11.06
CA SER A 8 8.00 10.30 -11.81
C SER A 8 7.68 8.80 -11.76
N LEU A 9 6.54 8.46 -11.15
CA LEU A 9 6.04 7.10 -11.11
C LEU A 9 5.13 6.82 -12.33
N PRO A 10 5.21 5.63 -12.95
CA PRO A 10 6.13 4.52 -12.64
C PRO A 10 7.56 4.81 -13.11
N VAL A 11 8.55 4.39 -12.32
CA VAL A 11 9.97 4.58 -12.66
C VAL A 11 10.36 3.79 -13.91
N LYS A 12 11.16 4.43 -14.75
CA LYS A 12 11.57 3.92 -16.07
C LYS A 12 13.00 3.38 -16.06
N GLN A 13 13.81 3.81 -15.10
CA GLN A 13 15.21 3.47 -14.96
C GLN A 13 15.56 2.99 -13.54
N LEU A 14 16.61 2.16 -13.43
CA LEU A 14 17.07 1.63 -12.15
C LEU A 14 17.56 2.72 -11.17
N HIS A 15 18.11 3.83 -11.67
CA HIS A 15 18.56 4.91 -10.78
C HIS A 15 17.37 5.62 -10.12
N GLU A 16 16.24 5.79 -10.83
CA GLU A 16 15.01 6.35 -10.25
C GLU A 16 14.45 5.42 -9.16
N LEU A 17 14.56 4.10 -9.34
CA LEU A 17 14.23 3.14 -8.28
C LEU A 17 15.11 3.34 -7.03
N VAL A 18 16.41 3.61 -7.20
CA VAL A 18 17.30 3.90 -6.06
C VAL A 18 16.90 5.18 -5.34
N VAL A 19 16.54 6.24 -6.08
CA VAL A 19 16.05 7.49 -5.49
C VAL A 19 14.73 7.27 -4.74
N PHE A 20 13.82 6.48 -5.32
CA PHE A 20 12.55 6.12 -4.67
C PHE A 20 12.78 5.29 -3.39
N GLU A 21 13.70 4.33 -3.41
CA GLU A 21 14.05 3.54 -2.23
C GLU A 21 14.63 4.40 -1.10
N LYS A 22 15.45 5.39 -1.43
CA LYS A 22 15.95 6.38 -0.45
C LYS A 22 14.81 7.23 0.13
N TYR A 23 13.84 7.63 -0.69
CA TYR A 23 12.64 8.31 -0.21
C TYR A 23 11.83 7.44 0.78
N LEU A 24 11.76 6.13 0.54
CA LEU A 24 11.11 5.15 1.43
C LEU A 24 11.86 4.89 2.75
N GLU A 25 13.08 5.40 2.93
CA GLU A 25 13.79 5.32 4.22
C GLU A 25 13.17 6.24 5.27
N ASN A 26 12.47 7.31 4.84
CA ASN A 26 11.75 8.18 5.75
C ASN A 26 10.41 7.53 6.16
N GLU A 27 10.27 7.19 7.44
CA GLU A 27 9.10 6.47 7.96
C GLU A 27 7.78 7.24 7.78
N THR A 28 7.80 8.57 7.85
CA THR A 28 6.60 9.40 7.61
C THR A 28 6.16 9.30 6.15
N LYS A 29 7.12 9.42 5.22
CA LYS A 29 6.86 9.29 3.78
C LYS A 29 6.42 7.88 3.40
N PHE A 30 7.08 6.89 3.98
CA PHE A 30 6.74 5.49 3.86
C PHE A 30 5.29 5.24 4.31
N SER A 31 4.92 5.67 5.52
CA SER A 31 3.58 5.47 6.06
C SER A 31 2.51 6.18 5.23
N THR A 32 2.81 7.39 4.73
CA THR A 32 1.91 8.11 3.81
C THR A 32 1.65 7.33 2.53
N LEU A 33 2.69 6.71 1.96
CA LEU A 33 2.55 5.85 0.79
C LEU A 33 1.81 4.55 1.12
N VAL A 34 2.03 3.94 2.29
CA VAL A 34 1.25 2.77 2.71
C VAL A 34 -0.23 3.12 2.72
N SER A 35 -0.62 4.23 3.37
CA SER A 35 -2.02 4.66 3.43
C SER A 35 -2.60 4.95 2.04
N TYR A 36 -1.84 5.59 1.14
CA TYR A 36 -2.28 5.82 -0.24
C TYR A 36 -2.47 4.51 -1.01
N PHE A 37 -1.49 3.60 -0.98
CA PHE A 37 -1.61 2.32 -1.68
C PHE A 37 -2.65 1.40 -1.04
N SER A 38 -3.00 1.62 0.23
CA SER A 38 -4.08 0.89 0.92
C SER A 38 -5.46 1.23 0.36
N THR A 39 -5.63 2.36 -0.33
CA THR A 39 -6.88 2.68 -1.00
C THR A 39 -7.04 1.99 -2.35
N ILE A 40 -5.98 1.32 -2.85
CA ILE A 40 -6.06 0.59 -4.12
C ILE A 40 -6.80 -0.73 -3.89
N GLY A 41 -8.00 -0.80 -4.48
CA GLY A 41 -8.80 -2.02 -4.52
C GLY A 41 -8.21 -3.09 -5.45
N GLY A 42 -8.76 -4.29 -5.34
CA GLY A 42 -8.42 -5.43 -6.19
C GLY A 42 -9.31 -6.59 -5.83
N ARG A 43 -9.60 -7.46 -6.80
CA ARG A 43 -10.44 -8.64 -6.57
C ARG A 43 -9.80 -9.61 -5.58
N ASP A 44 -8.48 -9.72 -5.63
CA ASP A 44 -7.67 -10.57 -4.78
C ASP A 44 -6.28 -9.94 -4.55
N LEU A 45 -5.51 -10.57 -3.65
CA LEU A 45 -4.16 -10.14 -3.28
C LEU A 45 -3.23 -9.98 -4.49
N LYS A 46 -3.29 -10.90 -5.46
CA LYS A 46 -2.43 -10.87 -6.66
C LYS A 46 -2.78 -9.68 -7.54
N CYS A 47 -4.06 -9.43 -7.80
CA CYS A 47 -4.54 -8.26 -8.55
C CYS A 47 -4.07 -6.96 -7.91
N LYS A 48 -4.16 -6.86 -6.58
CA LYS A 48 -3.79 -5.66 -5.83
C LYS A 48 -2.28 -5.41 -5.82
N VAL A 49 -1.48 -6.44 -5.55
CA VAL A 49 -0.01 -6.36 -5.64
C VAL A 49 0.42 -5.93 -7.05
N ASN A 50 -0.19 -6.49 -8.09
CA ASN A 50 0.07 -6.10 -9.46
C ASN A 50 -0.33 -4.65 -9.76
N ALA A 51 -1.46 -4.18 -9.23
CA ALA A 51 -1.92 -2.80 -9.40
C ALA A 51 -0.93 -1.81 -8.75
N ILE A 52 -0.48 -2.09 -7.52
CA ILE A 52 0.52 -1.27 -6.83
C ILE A 52 1.85 -1.28 -7.60
N LEU A 53 2.36 -2.45 -7.97
CA LEU A 53 3.63 -2.58 -8.69
C LEU A 53 3.61 -1.84 -10.04
N ARG A 54 2.49 -1.87 -10.77
CA ARG A 54 2.34 -1.16 -12.05
C ARG A 54 2.30 0.36 -11.90
N GLN A 55 1.87 0.87 -10.74
CA GLN A 55 1.98 2.31 -10.46
C GLN A 55 3.42 2.72 -10.13
N ILE A 56 4.26 1.79 -9.68
CA ILE A 56 5.60 2.11 -9.17
C ILE A 56 6.70 1.78 -10.20
N LEU A 57 6.60 0.65 -10.89
CA LEU A 57 7.64 0.12 -11.79
C LEU A 57 7.09 -0.03 -13.21
N THR A 58 7.90 0.35 -14.20
CA THR A 58 7.71 -0.12 -15.57
C THR A 58 8.20 -1.56 -15.73
N ASN A 59 7.72 -2.25 -16.77
CA ASN A 59 8.21 -3.58 -17.14
C ASN A 59 9.72 -3.60 -17.39
N ASN A 60 10.29 -2.50 -17.91
CA ASN A 60 11.73 -2.36 -18.12
C ASN A 60 12.49 -2.51 -16.80
N VAL A 61 12.13 -1.74 -15.78
CA VAL A 61 12.76 -1.83 -14.44
C VAL A 61 12.48 -3.17 -13.78
N ALA A 62 11.23 -3.65 -13.84
CA ALA A 62 10.84 -4.93 -13.24
C ALA A 62 11.63 -6.12 -13.84
N SER A 63 11.98 -6.08 -15.13
CA SER A 63 12.75 -7.15 -15.79
C SER A 63 14.16 -7.30 -15.24
N SER A 64 14.72 -6.22 -14.68
CA SER A 64 16.05 -6.15 -14.06
C SER A 64 16.05 -6.62 -12.60
N LEU A 65 14.89 -6.99 -12.06
CA LEU A 65 14.71 -7.46 -10.69
C LEU A 65 14.37 -8.96 -10.70
N SER A 66 14.79 -9.66 -9.65
CA SER A 66 14.27 -10.98 -9.32
C SER A 66 14.07 -11.05 -7.81
N PHE A 67 13.27 -12.00 -7.31
CA PHE A 67 12.96 -12.03 -5.88
C PHE A 67 14.23 -12.13 -5.01
N LEU A 68 15.16 -13.03 -5.34
CA LEU A 68 16.40 -13.26 -4.59
C LEU A 68 17.67 -12.66 -5.22
N GLY A 69 17.62 -12.17 -6.46
CA GLY A 69 18.77 -11.53 -7.13
C GLY A 69 19.82 -12.47 -7.73
N SER A 70 19.81 -13.77 -7.39
CA SER A 70 20.91 -14.69 -7.76
C SER A 70 20.95 -15.15 -9.23
N ARG A 71 19.90 -14.89 -10.02
CA ARG A 71 19.84 -15.33 -11.43
C ARG A 71 20.10 -14.15 -12.37
N ASN A 72 21.13 -14.27 -13.21
CA ASN A 72 21.45 -13.37 -14.32
C ASN A 72 21.78 -11.91 -13.92
N GLY A 73 22.41 -11.68 -12.76
CA GLY A 73 22.81 -10.34 -12.32
C GLY A 73 21.66 -9.40 -11.95
N LYS A 74 20.45 -9.93 -11.76
CA LYS A 74 19.26 -9.16 -11.39
C LYS A 74 19.34 -8.69 -9.94
N LYS A 75 18.78 -7.53 -9.61
CA LYS A 75 18.79 -7.06 -8.22
C LYS A 75 17.73 -7.79 -7.35
N PRO A 76 18.02 -8.08 -6.06
CA PRO A 76 17.11 -8.77 -5.16
C PRO A 76 15.95 -7.86 -4.70
N PHE A 77 14.74 -8.13 -5.20
CA PHE A 77 13.53 -7.40 -4.80
C PHE A 77 13.20 -7.59 -3.32
N CYS A 78 13.51 -8.76 -2.74
CA CYS A 78 13.21 -9.05 -1.33
C CYS A 78 13.91 -8.09 -0.35
N SER A 79 15.01 -7.47 -0.76
CA SER A 79 15.78 -6.51 0.03
C SER A 79 15.26 -5.06 -0.05
N LEU A 80 14.36 -4.77 -0.99
CA LEU A 80 13.85 -3.42 -1.22
C LEU A 80 12.82 -3.02 -0.15
N LYS A 81 12.83 -1.74 0.24
CA LYS A 81 11.78 -1.11 1.04
C LYS A 81 10.44 -1.18 0.33
N LEU A 82 10.41 -1.15 -1.00
CA LEU A 82 9.22 -1.41 -1.81
C LEU A 82 8.52 -2.73 -1.45
N LYS A 83 9.27 -3.81 -1.16
CA LYS A 83 8.66 -5.08 -0.69
C LYS A 83 7.94 -4.87 0.63
N LYS A 84 8.56 -4.15 1.57
CA LYS A 84 7.98 -3.84 2.89
C LYS A 84 6.74 -2.97 2.74
N LEU A 85 6.76 -2.00 1.83
CA LEU A 85 5.63 -1.11 1.52
C LEU A 85 4.40 -1.94 1.14
N ILE A 86 4.54 -2.80 0.13
CA ILE A 86 3.46 -3.66 -0.36
C ILE A 86 2.92 -4.59 0.74
N THR A 87 3.82 -5.16 1.56
CA THR A 87 3.41 -6.05 2.66
C THR A 87 2.63 -5.29 3.74
N ARG A 88 3.07 -4.07 4.09
CA ARG A 88 2.39 -3.24 5.11
C ARG A 88 1.03 -2.74 4.64
N THR A 89 0.90 -2.40 3.36
CA THR A 89 -0.38 -2.00 2.76
C THR A 89 -1.46 -3.06 2.95
N GLU A 90 -1.12 -4.34 2.76
CA GLU A 90 -2.09 -5.42 2.99
C GLU A 90 -2.45 -5.58 4.48
N ASN A 91 -1.46 -5.48 5.36
CA ASN A 91 -1.69 -5.58 6.81
C ASN A 91 -2.56 -4.43 7.33
N GLU A 92 -2.33 -3.19 6.91
CA GLU A 92 -3.12 -2.03 7.36
C GLU A 92 -4.60 -2.16 6.98
N ILE A 93 -4.91 -2.74 5.82
CA ILE A 93 -6.29 -2.99 5.42
C ILE A 93 -6.93 -4.07 6.29
N ASN A 94 -6.21 -5.17 6.53
CA ASN A 94 -6.70 -6.22 7.41
C ASN A 94 -6.94 -5.69 8.83
N ASP A 95 -6.07 -4.84 9.34
CA ASP A 95 -6.22 -4.24 10.67
C ASP A 95 -7.33 -3.19 10.72
N ALA A 96 -7.47 -2.35 9.69
CA ALA A 96 -8.59 -1.42 9.57
C ALA A 96 -9.94 -2.15 9.59
N ILE A 97 -10.06 -3.29 8.88
CA ILE A 97 -11.25 -4.14 8.89
C ILE A 97 -11.50 -4.71 10.30
N LYS A 98 -10.49 -5.30 10.96
CA LYS A 98 -10.64 -5.84 12.32
C LYS A 98 -11.10 -4.79 13.31
N VAL A 99 -10.53 -3.58 13.26
CA VAL A 99 -10.92 -2.46 14.11
C VAL A 99 -12.35 -2.02 13.80
N TRP A 100 -12.70 -1.89 12.51
CA TRP A 100 -14.06 -1.54 12.10
C TRP A 100 -15.08 -2.56 12.61
N LEU A 101 -14.80 -3.86 12.50
CA LEU A 101 -15.67 -4.94 13.00
C LEU A 101 -15.77 -4.95 14.53
N LYS A 102 -14.65 -4.78 15.24
CA LYS A 102 -14.62 -4.68 16.72
C LYS A 102 -15.56 -3.60 17.24
N HIS A 103 -15.68 -2.48 16.53
CA HIS A 103 -16.55 -1.37 16.92
C HIS A 103 -17.99 -1.47 16.40
N ALA A 104 -18.35 -2.51 15.63
CA ALA A 104 -19.69 -2.66 15.05
C ALA A 104 -20.83 -2.71 16.10
N PRO A 105 -20.74 -3.43 17.23
CA PRO A 105 -21.80 -3.46 18.23
C PRO A 105 -22.07 -2.09 18.86
N LYS A 106 -21.01 -1.31 19.09
CA LYS A 106 -21.11 0.06 19.62
C LYS A 106 -21.83 0.98 18.62
N ARG A 107 -21.52 0.85 17.33
CA ARG A 107 -22.22 1.61 16.26
C ARG A 107 -23.70 1.22 16.20
N GLN A 108 -24.02 -0.07 16.21
CA GLN A 108 -25.40 -0.55 16.20
C GLN A 108 -26.22 -0.06 17.41
N ALA A 109 -25.64 -0.07 18.62
CA ALA A 109 -26.32 0.44 19.80
C ALA A 109 -26.58 1.95 19.72
N ALA A 110 -25.67 2.72 19.11
CA ALA A 110 -25.87 4.14 18.87
C ALA A 110 -26.96 4.41 17.82
N ASP A 111 -27.05 3.57 16.80
CA ASP A 111 -28.09 3.67 15.76
C ASP A 111 -29.49 3.38 16.32
N LYS A 112 -29.62 2.36 17.18
CA LYS A 112 -30.90 2.06 17.88
C LYS A 112 -31.38 3.23 18.73
N LYS A 113 -30.49 3.82 19.55
CA LYS A 113 -30.84 5.00 20.37
C LYS A 113 -31.33 6.18 19.55
N LYS A 114 -30.77 6.41 18.36
CA LYS A 114 -31.24 7.48 17.46
C LYS A 114 -32.62 7.21 16.88
N GLN A 115 -32.98 5.95 16.60
CA GLN A 115 -34.32 5.60 16.14
C GLN A 115 -35.37 5.79 17.24
N ASP A 116 -35.06 5.39 18.48
CA ASP A 116 -35.98 5.56 19.61
C ASP A 116 -36.22 7.03 19.97
N SER A 117 -35.25 7.92 19.71
CA SER A 117 -35.35 9.36 20.02
C SER A 117 -36.15 10.18 19.00
N VAL A 118 -36.42 9.63 17.81
CA VAL A 118 -37.13 10.33 16.71
C VAL A 118 -38.61 9.94 16.66
N GLY A 119 -39.04 8.93 17.42
CA GLY A 119 -40.43 8.47 17.49
C GLY A 119 -41.33 9.18 18.51
N ASP A 120 -40.81 10.15 19.29
CA ASP A 120 -41.53 10.87 20.36
C ASP A 120 -41.83 12.35 19.99
N VAL A 121 -42.11 12.66 18.72
CA VAL A 121 -42.59 13.99 18.27
C VAL A 121 -43.88 13.86 17.48
#